data_AF-A0A6M8W7D5-F1
#
_entry.id   AF-A0A6M8W7D5-F1
#
_cell.length_a   1.000
_cell.length_b   1.000
_cell.length_c   1.000
_cell.angle_alpha   90.00
_cell.angle_beta   90.00
_cell.angle_gamma   90.00
#
_symmetry.space_group_name_H-M   'P 1'
#
loop_
_entity.id
_entity.type
_entity.pdbx_description
1 polymer ?
#
loop_
_entity_poly.entity_id
_entity_poly.type
_entity_poly.pdbx_seq_one_letter_code
_entity_poly.pdbx_strand_id
1 'polypeptide(L)'
;MTPPPSSSSGTPAQIAVTRPLPGELTVPGAAIRFGPREVMDRDTLLRFVSGADVAVTMFSDRVDEAFLESAGPQLRGVCNFAVGYNNIDVDLCKARGVAVTNTPDAVTEGTADMAWALLLATARRLVEADRYARTGAWARGGILGMDDFMGVDLTGRTLLIVGAGRIGFATAMRSIGWGMRVQYVARSRHWDFELAAGGPAGDAGGGAGGGRRGEPAHAADRGDDAPDRAGGAGDHEAQRDPYQHVPGPGGGRGGSD
;
A
#
# COMPACT_ATOMS: atom_id res chain seq x y z
N MET A 1 -3.41 -27.75 -46.07
CA MET A 1 -3.01 -29.02 -45.45
C MET A 1 -2.64 -28.71 -44.01
N THR A 2 -3.58 -28.88 -43.09
CA THR A 2 -3.37 -28.62 -41.65
C THR A 2 -2.66 -29.84 -41.06
N PRO A 3 -1.55 -29.70 -40.32
CA PRO A 3 -0.93 -30.85 -39.67
C PRO A 3 -1.91 -31.45 -38.64
N PRO A 4 -1.94 -32.78 -38.47
CA PRO A 4 -2.82 -33.41 -37.49
C PRO A 4 -2.40 -33.00 -36.07
N PRO A 5 -3.35 -32.85 -35.12
CA PRO A 5 -3.00 -32.65 -33.73
C PRO A 5 -2.22 -33.88 -33.25
N SER A 6 -0.97 -33.66 -32.82
CA SER A 6 -0.17 -34.68 -32.16
C SER A 6 -0.85 -35.04 -30.84
N SER A 7 -1.56 -36.16 -30.82
CA SER A 7 -2.09 -36.76 -29.59
C SER A 7 -0.92 -37.31 -28.78
N SER A 8 -0.39 -36.53 -27.84
CA SER A 8 0.48 -37.08 -26.80
C SER A 8 -0.39 -37.84 -25.79
N SER A 9 -0.37 -39.17 -25.86
CA SER A 9 -0.98 -40.09 -24.89
C SER A 9 -0.17 -40.14 -23.58
N GLY A 10 0.08 -38.98 -22.98
CA GLY A 10 0.77 -38.84 -21.69
C GLY A 10 -0.22 -38.48 -20.59
N THR A 11 0.07 -38.90 -19.35
CA THR A 11 -0.63 -38.41 -18.16
C THR A 11 -0.57 -36.88 -18.14
N PRO A 12 -1.69 -36.17 -17.92
CA PRO A 12 -1.70 -34.70 -17.94
C PRO A 12 -0.76 -34.15 -16.87
N ALA A 13 -0.10 -33.03 -17.17
CA ALA A 13 0.77 -32.36 -16.22
C ALA A 13 -0.04 -31.95 -14.97
N GLN A 14 0.49 -32.21 -13.78
CA GLN A 14 -0.16 -31.92 -12.51
C GLN A 14 0.27 -30.55 -11.99
N ILE A 15 -0.67 -29.61 -11.90
CA ILE A 15 -0.44 -28.28 -11.35
C ILE A 15 -1.09 -28.21 -9.96
N ALA A 16 -0.28 -27.99 -8.93
CA ALA A 16 -0.75 -27.77 -7.57
C ALA A 16 -0.79 -26.27 -7.26
N VAL A 17 -1.98 -25.70 -7.12
CA VAL A 17 -2.17 -24.29 -6.75
C VAL A 17 -2.53 -24.26 -5.26
N THR A 18 -1.65 -23.72 -4.41
CA THR A 18 -1.80 -23.82 -2.96
C THR A 18 -2.96 -23.00 -2.39
N ARG A 19 -3.48 -22.03 -3.16
CA ARG A 19 -4.62 -21.17 -2.83
C ARG A 19 -5.53 -20.96 -4.04
N PRO A 20 -6.83 -20.70 -3.86
CA PRO A 20 -7.68 -20.21 -4.94
C PRO A 20 -7.14 -18.91 -5.53
N LEU A 21 -7.12 -18.81 -6.86
CA LEU A 21 -6.73 -17.61 -7.59
C LEU A 21 -7.97 -16.79 -7.98
N PRO A 22 -7.84 -15.47 -8.18
CA PRO A 22 -8.89 -14.69 -8.80
C PRO A 22 -9.09 -15.11 -10.27
N GLY A 23 -10.35 -15.26 -10.68
CA GLY A 23 -10.70 -15.70 -12.04
C GLY A 23 -10.58 -17.20 -12.24
N GLU A 24 -10.64 -17.63 -13.50
CA GLU A 24 -10.49 -19.03 -13.89
C GLU A 24 -9.07 -19.27 -14.43
N LEU A 25 -8.46 -20.40 -14.03
CA LEU A 25 -7.20 -20.86 -14.57
C LEU A 25 -7.42 -22.16 -15.33
N THR A 26 -7.20 -22.12 -16.65
CA THR A 26 -7.19 -23.31 -17.51
C THR A 26 -5.86 -23.39 -18.23
N VAL A 27 -5.22 -24.55 -18.18
CA VAL A 27 -3.97 -24.83 -18.90
C VAL A 27 -4.20 -26.08 -19.76
N PRO A 28 -4.21 -25.97 -21.11
CA PRO A 28 -4.44 -27.11 -21.99
C PRO A 28 -3.48 -28.27 -21.69
N GLY A 29 -4.02 -29.47 -21.52
CA GLY A 29 -3.23 -30.68 -21.24
C GLY A 29 -2.73 -30.83 -19.80
N ALA A 30 -3.15 -29.95 -18.88
CA ALA A 30 -2.82 -30.04 -17.46
C ALA A 30 -4.06 -30.31 -16.60
N ALA A 31 -3.88 -31.08 -15.52
CA ALA A 31 -4.84 -31.22 -14.45
C ALA A 31 -4.43 -30.30 -13.29
N ILE A 32 -5.38 -29.50 -12.80
CA ILE A 32 -5.12 -28.47 -11.80
C ILE A 32 -5.83 -28.83 -10.50
N ARG A 33 -5.09 -28.80 -9.38
CA ARG A 33 -5.65 -28.97 -8.03
C ARG A 33 -5.52 -27.65 -7.28
N PHE A 34 -6.62 -27.21 -6.67
CA PHE A 34 -6.63 -26.02 -5.82
C PHE A 34 -6.67 -26.39 -4.34
N GLY A 35 -5.83 -25.73 -3.57
CA GLY A 35 -5.84 -25.79 -2.11
C GLY A 35 -6.99 -24.95 -1.51
N PRO A 36 -7.14 -24.99 -0.18
CA PRO A 36 -8.13 -24.19 0.53
C PRO A 36 -7.79 -22.69 0.52
N ARG A 37 -8.74 -21.86 0.92
CA ARG A 37 -8.52 -20.40 1.05
C ARG A 37 -7.58 -20.09 2.22
N GLU A 38 -7.65 -20.89 3.27
CA GLU A 38 -6.84 -20.82 4.48
C GLU A 38 -5.40 -21.27 4.22
N VAL A 39 -4.48 -20.82 5.08
CA VAL A 39 -3.09 -21.31 5.05
C VAL A 39 -3.09 -22.78 5.46
N MET A 40 -2.50 -23.65 4.63
CA MET A 40 -2.24 -25.03 5.03
C MET A 40 -1.08 -25.08 6.02
N ASP A 41 -1.18 -25.95 7.04
CA ASP A 41 -0.01 -26.27 7.86
C ASP A 41 1.07 -26.98 7.03
N ARG A 42 2.26 -27.11 7.61
CA ARG A 42 3.44 -27.59 6.88
C ARG A 42 3.22 -28.99 6.30
N ASP A 43 2.74 -29.93 7.11
CA ASP A 43 2.59 -31.33 6.69
C ASP A 43 1.50 -31.48 5.62
N THR A 44 0.42 -30.72 5.74
CA THR A 44 -0.66 -30.68 4.75
C THR A 44 -0.17 -30.09 3.44
N LEU A 45 0.61 -29.01 3.47
CA LEU A 45 1.23 -28.43 2.28
C LEU A 45 2.15 -29.45 1.59
N LEU A 46 3.01 -30.15 2.33
CA LEU A 46 3.92 -31.16 1.79
C LEU A 46 3.17 -32.30 1.10
N ARG A 47 2.12 -32.83 1.73
CA ARG A 47 1.25 -33.84 1.10
C ARG A 47 0.52 -33.29 -0.13
N PHE A 48 0.05 -32.05 -0.06
CA PHE A 48 -0.71 -31.42 -1.14
C PHE A 48 0.12 -31.22 -2.41
N VAL A 49 1.40 -30.90 -2.30
CA VAL A 49 2.28 -30.70 -3.47
C VAL A 49 2.86 -31.98 -4.05
N SER A 50 2.67 -33.11 -3.37
CA SER A 50 3.12 -34.42 -3.85
C SER A 50 2.60 -34.74 -5.24
N GLY A 51 3.50 -35.16 -6.13
CA GLY A 51 3.19 -35.52 -7.50
C GLY A 51 2.99 -34.32 -8.44
N ALA A 52 3.27 -33.08 -8.01
CA ALA A 52 3.13 -31.91 -8.88
C ALA A 52 4.29 -31.81 -9.89
N ASP A 53 3.97 -31.46 -11.13
CA ASP A 53 4.94 -31.03 -12.14
C ASP A 53 5.22 -29.53 -12.01
N VAL A 54 4.23 -28.75 -11.57
CA VAL A 54 4.34 -27.32 -11.27
C VAL A 54 3.58 -27.00 -9.99
N ALA A 55 4.18 -26.21 -9.10
CA ALA A 55 3.51 -25.65 -7.94
C ALA A 55 3.29 -24.14 -8.11
N VAL A 56 2.07 -23.67 -7.90
CA VAL A 56 1.77 -22.24 -7.74
C VAL A 56 1.63 -21.96 -6.25
N THR A 57 2.57 -21.19 -5.70
CA THR A 57 2.71 -20.95 -4.26
C THR A 57 2.36 -19.52 -3.90
N MET A 58 2.19 -19.24 -2.60
CA MET A 58 2.06 -17.89 -2.05
C MET A 58 3.24 -17.58 -1.11
N PHE A 59 3.42 -16.32 -0.71
CA PHE A 59 4.50 -15.91 0.21
C PHE A 59 4.49 -16.65 1.57
N SER A 60 3.36 -17.26 1.96
CA SER A 60 3.25 -18.08 3.17
C SER A 60 3.84 -19.49 3.02
N ASP A 61 4.01 -19.96 1.80
CA ASP A 61 4.42 -21.33 1.52
C ASP A 61 5.93 -21.41 1.45
N ARG A 62 6.55 -22.12 2.39
CA ARG A 62 8.01 -22.30 2.40
C ARG A 62 8.42 -23.38 1.39
N VAL A 63 9.22 -23.00 0.41
CA VAL A 63 9.79 -23.88 -0.60
C VAL A 63 11.24 -24.13 -0.24
N ASP A 64 11.46 -25.16 0.57
CA ASP A 64 12.75 -25.65 1.04
C ASP A 64 12.98 -27.10 0.55
N GLU A 65 14.03 -27.77 1.03
CA GLU A 65 14.34 -29.16 0.68
C GLU A 65 13.16 -30.12 0.85
N ALA A 66 12.47 -30.06 2.00
CA ALA A 66 11.34 -30.95 2.28
C ALA A 66 10.17 -30.71 1.31
N PHE A 67 9.96 -29.46 0.88
CA PHE A 67 8.95 -29.16 -0.15
C PHE A 67 9.32 -29.81 -1.47
N LEU A 68 10.57 -29.64 -1.91
CA LEU A 68 11.03 -30.16 -3.20
C LEU A 68 11.07 -31.70 -3.21
N GLU A 69 11.43 -32.32 -2.08
CA GLU A 69 11.37 -33.79 -1.92
C GLU A 69 9.94 -34.30 -1.93
N SER A 70 9.04 -33.65 -1.19
CA SER A 70 7.64 -34.07 -1.11
C SER A 70 6.94 -33.91 -2.46
N ALA A 71 7.24 -32.84 -3.20
CA ALA A 71 6.73 -32.65 -4.55
C ALA A 71 7.18 -33.79 -5.47
N GLY A 72 8.47 -34.14 -5.42
CA GLY A 72 9.06 -35.25 -6.18
C GLY A 72 9.94 -34.79 -7.34
N PRO A 73 10.70 -35.72 -7.96
CA PRO A 73 11.71 -35.41 -8.98
C PRO A 73 11.12 -34.87 -10.30
N GLN A 74 9.81 -35.03 -10.51
CA GLN A 74 9.11 -34.50 -11.69
C GLN A 74 8.77 -33.01 -11.56
N LEU A 75 8.95 -32.38 -10.39
CA LEU A 75 8.71 -30.94 -10.25
C LEU A 75 9.65 -30.16 -11.17
N ARG A 76 9.08 -29.35 -12.06
CA ARG A 76 9.83 -28.53 -13.04
C ARG A 76 9.73 -27.03 -12.78
N GLY A 77 8.72 -26.60 -12.02
CA GLY A 77 8.48 -25.17 -11.80
C GLY A 77 7.79 -24.84 -10.49
N VAL A 78 8.18 -23.71 -9.91
CA VAL A 78 7.51 -23.04 -8.79
C VAL A 78 7.16 -21.62 -9.22
N CYS A 79 5.87 -21.34 -9.33
CA CYS A 79 5.32 -20.03 -9.68
C CYS A 79 4.83 -19.33 -8.42
N ASN A 80 5.61 -18.37 -7.92
CA ASN A 80 5.28 -17.65 -6.70
C ASN A 80 4.30 -16.51 -6.99
N PHE A 81 3.11 -16.58 -6.40
CA PHE A 81 2.11 -15.51 -6.42
C PHE A 81 2.47 -14.42 -5.39
N ALA A 82 3.65 -13.83 -5.55
CA ALA A 82 4.16 -12.70 -4.77
C ALA A 82 5.35 -12.04 -5.47
N VAL A 83 5.67 -10.80 -5.11
CA VAL A 83 6.91 -10.13 -5.54
C VAL A 83 8.12 -10.68 -4.80
N GLY A 84 8.07 -10.69 -3.47
CA GLY A 84 9.12 -11.20 -2.61
C GLY A 84 9.15 -12.73 -2.65
N TYR A 85 10.35 -13.30 -2.60
CA TYR A 85 10.60 -14.75 -2.71
C TYR A 85 11.49 -15.26 -1.58
N ASN A 86 11.54 -14.56 -0.44
CA ASN A 86 12.32 -14.97 0.74
C ASN A 86 11.89 -16.33 1.31
N ASN A 87 10.68 -16.78 0.98
CA ASN A 87 10.13 -18.09 1.34
C ASN A 87 10.62 -19.23 0.43
N ILE A 88 11.41 -18.95 -0.62
CA ILE A 88 11.87 -19.94 -1.60
C ILE A 88 13.41 -20.01 -1.57
N ASP A 89 13.93 -21.22 -1.36
CA ASP A 89 15.35 -21.52 -1.56
C ASP A 89 15.66 -21.64 -3.07
N VAL A 90 15.95 -20.50 -3.68
CA VAL A 90 16.17 -20.40 -5.13
C VAL A 90 17.41 -21.18 -5.58
N ASP A 91 18.46 -21.24 -4.75
CA ASP A 91 19.69 -21.97 -5.07
C ASP A 91 19.44 -23.47 -5.07
N LEU A 92 18.65 -23.97 -4.11
CA LEU A 92 18.24 -25.36 -4.07
C LEU A 92 17.31 -25.73 -5.24
N CYS A 93 16.33 -24.87 -5.57
CA CYS A 93 15.50 -25.05 -6.75
C CYS A 93 16.36 -25.15 -8.02
N LYS A 94 17.32 -24.23 -8.18
CA LYS A 94 18.24 -24.21 -9.32
C LYS A 94 19.10 -25.47 -9.40
N ALA A 95 19.64 -25.94 -8.27
CA ALA A 95 20.44 -27.17 -8.20
C ALA A 95 19.63 -28.42 -8.63
N ARG A 96 18.32 -28.43 -8.39
CA ARG A 96 17.39 -29.48 -8.82
C ARG A 96 16.78 -29.26 -10.21
N GLY A 97 17.18 -28.21 -10.93
CA GLY A 97 16.65 -27.89 -12.27
C GLY A 97 15.20 -27.39 -12.26
N VAL A 98 14.72 -26.90 -11.12
CA VAL A 98 13.37 -26.34 -10.94
C VAL A 98 13.39 -24.84 -11.24
N ALA A 99 12.59 -24.41 -12.23
CA ALA A 99 12.45 -22.99 -12.55
C ALA A 99 11.61 -22.27 -11.47
N VAL A 100 12.03 -21.07 -11.07
CA VAL A 100 11.28 -20.25 -10.11
C VAL A 100 10.86 -18.95 -10.79
N THR A 101 9.59 -18.59 -10.67
CA THR A 101 9.05 -17.31 -11.15
C THR A 101 8.33 -16.57 -10.03
N ASN A 102 8.17 -15.26 -10.19
CA ASN A 102 7.45 -14.38 -9.29
C ASN A 102 6.66 -13.33 -10.09
N THR A 103 5.96 -12.42 -9.41
CA THR A 103 5.15 -11.37 -10.05
C THR A 103 5.74 -9.97 -9.85
N PRO A 104 6.87 -9.63 -10.50
CA PRO A 104 7.45 -8.29 -10.37
C PRO A 104 6.44 -7.23 -10.83
N ASP A 105 6.53 -6.03 -10.24
CA ASP A 105 5.75 -4.82 -10.59
C ASP A 105 4.25 -4.84 -10.30
N ALA A 106 3.64 -6.01 -10.09
CA ALA A 106 2.20 -6.19 -9.96
C ALA A 106 1.53 -5.41 -8.81
N VAL A 107 2.29 -5.03 -7.78
CA VAL A 107 1.76 -4.36 -6.57
C VAL A 107 2.41 -3.02 -6.28
N THR A 108 3.25 -2.49 -7.19
CA THR A 108 4.01 -1.26 -6.95
C THR A 108 3.09 -0.08 -6.62
N GLU A 109 2.16 0.24 -7.53
CA GLU A 109 1.26 1.38 -7.37
C GLU A 109 0.29 1.19 -6.21
N GLY A 110 -0.38 0.03 -6.13
CA GLY A 110 -1.33 -0.24 -5.06
C GLY A 110 -0.71 -0.20 -3.65
N THR A 111 0.54 -0.65 -3.51
CA THR A 111 1.25 -0.55 -2.23
C THR A 111 1.65 0.90 -1.93
N ALA A 112 2.09 1.66 -2.94
CA ALA A 112 2.39 3.08 -2.78
C ALA A 112 1.15 3.90 -2.40
N ASP A 113 0.00 3.58 -2.97
CA ASP A 113 -1.30 4.19 -2.63
C ASP A 113 -1.69 3.88 -1.19
N MET A 114 -1.52 2.62 -0.75
CA MET A 114 -1.80 2.24 0.62
C MET A 114 -0.89 2.97 1.63
N ALA A 115 0.39 3.15 1.31
CA ALA A 115 1.30 3.93 2.13
C ALA A 115 0.82 5.37 2.31
N TRP A 116 0.34 6.01 1.25
CA TRP A 116 -0.24 7.36 1.31
C TRP A 116 -1.57 7.41 2.06
N ALA A 117 -2.44 6.41 1.86
CA ALA A 117 -3.68 6.29 2.61
C ALA A 117 -3.41 6.22 4.12
N LEU A 118 -2.44 5.42 4.55
CA LEU A 118 -2.03 5.31 5.95
C LEU A 118 -1.43 6.61 6.49
N LEU A 119 -0.59 7.27 5.69
CA LEU A 119 0.04 8.54 6.05
C LEU A 119 -1.01 9.64 6.26
N LEU A 120 -1.99 9.75 5.35
CA LEU A 120 -3.09 10.71 5.46
C LEU A 120 -4.05 10.36 6.61
N ALA A 121 -4.40 9.08 6.75
CA ALA A 121 -5.28 8.63 7.81
C ALA A 121 -4.71 8.94 9.20
N THR A 122 -3.39 8.79 9.35
CA THR A 122 -2.66 9.12 10.59
C THR A 122 -2.57 10.64 10.77
N ALA A 123 -2.08 11.36 9.76
CA ALA A 123 -1.88 12.80 9.85
C ALA A 123 -3.17 13.57 10.14
N ARG A 124 -4.30 13.10 9.61
CA ARG A 124 -5.62 13.73 9.75
C ARG A 124 -6.55 13.04 10.74
N ARG A 125 -6.04 12.11 11.55
CA ARG A 125 -6.80 11.39 12.59
C ARG A 125 -8.10 10.76 12.03
N LEU A 126 -8.05 10.30 10.77
CA LEU A 126 -9.22 9.91 9.99
C LEU A 126 -9.98 8.74 10.63
N VAL A 127 -9.26 7.74 11.12
CA VAL A 127 -9.86 6.53 11.72
C VAL A 127 -10.61 6.88 13.01
N GLU A 128 -10.07 7.82 13.78
CA GLU A 128 -10.70 8.29 15.02
C GLU A 128 -11.96 9.09 14.74
N ALA A 129 -11.90 9.98 13.75
CA ALA A 129 -13.03 10.76 13.28
C ALA A 129 -14.14 9.87 12.68
N ASP A 130 -13.80 8.87 11.86
CA ASP A 130 -14.75 7.89 11.31
C ASP A 130 -15.46 7.12 12.44
N ARG A 131 -14.69 6.59 13.40
CA ARG A 131 -15.25 5.89 14.56
C ARG A 131 -16.17 6.81 15.36
N TYR A 132 -15.76 8.05 15.63
CA TYR A 132 -16.59 9.02 16.35
C TYR A 132 -17.92 9.25 15.62
N ALA A 133 -17.87 9.50 14.31
CA ALA A 133 -19.05 9.72 13.48
C ALA A 133 -20.05 8.55 13.51
N ARG A 134 -19.57 7.30 13.58
CA ARG A 134 -20.42 6.09 13.61
C ARG A 134 -21.12 5.83 14.95
N THR A 135 -20.70 6.45 16.05
CA THR A 135 -21.23 6.15 17.41
C THR A 135 -22.44 7.00 17.82
N GLY A 136 -22.89 7.91 16.94
CA GLY A 136 -23.90 8.92 17.28
C GLY A 136 -23.42 9.94 18.32
N ALA A 137 -22.12 9.94 18.67
CA ALA A 137 -21.55 10.85 19.65
C ALA A 137 -21.69 12.31 19.20
N TRP A 138 -21.55 12.60 17.91
CA TRP A 138 -21.83 13.92 17.36
C TRP A 138 -23.26 14.39 17.67
N ALA A 139 -24.26 13.57 17.35
CA ALA A 139 -25.66 13.92 17.58
C ALA A 139 -25.96 14.20 19.07
N ARG A 140 -25.22 13.59 20.01
CA ARG A 140 -25.35 13.83 21.46
C ARG A 140 -24.50 15.00 21.96
N GLY A 141 -23.32 15.18 21.40
CA GLY A 141 -22.28 16.09 21.88
C GLY A 141 -22.32 17.49 21.28
N GLY A 142 -23.04 17.69 20.16
CA GLY A 142 -23.12 18.99 19.50
C GLY A 142 -21.88 19.32 18.66
N ILE A 143 -21.58 20.62 18.53
CA ILE A 143 -20.46 21.12 17.71
C ILE A 143 -19.13 20.69 18.35
N LEU A 144 -18.19 20.23 17.53
CA LEU A 144 -16.85 19.83 17.95
C LEU A 144 -16.08 20.99 18.58
N GLY A 145 -15.19 20.67 19.53
CA GLY A 145 -14.22 21.60 20.10
C GLY A 145 -13.21 22.09 19.05
N MET A 146 -12.54 23.20 19.37
CA MET A 146 -11.59 23.85 18.43
C MET A 146 -10.36 22.99 18.11
N ASP A 147 -10.02 22.03 18.97
CA ASP A 147 -8.88 21.13 18.86
C ASP A 147 -9.28 19.66 18.57
N ASP A 148 -10.58 19.38 18.49
CA ASP A 148 -11.08 18.04 18.19
C ASP A 148 -10.59 17.57 16.81
N PHE A 149 -9.96 16.40 16.80
CA PHE A 149 -9.33 15.80 15.62
C PHE A 149 -8.31 16.71 14.91
N MET A 150 -7.77 17.72 15.59
CA MET A 150 -6.71 18.54 15.03
C MET A 150 -5.50 17.65 14.74
N GLY A 151 -5.22 17.49 13.45
CA GLY A 151 -4.13 16.68 12.93
C GLY A 151 -2.89 17.52 12.64
N VAL A 152 -2.00 16.96 11.83
CA VAL A 152 -0.83 17.65 11.29
C VAL A 152 -0.99 17.86 9.80
N ASP A 153 -0.61 19.04 9.32
CA ASP A 153 -0.45 19.27 7.89
C ASP A 153 0.84 18.61 7.39
N LEU A 154 0.76 18.00 6.21
CA LEU A 154 1.86 17.32 5.54
C LEU A 154 2.57 18.22 4.54
N THR A 155 1.92 19.30 4.12
CA THR A 155 2.45 20.23 3.12
C THR A 155 3.80 20.78 3.57
N GLY A 156 4.81 20.71 2.70
CA GLY A 156 6.16 21.19 3.00
C GLY A 156 6.97 20.36 4.01
N ARG A 157 6.39 19.28 4.58
CA ARG A 157 7.13 18.43 5.52
C ARG A 157 8.15 17.54 4.83
N THR A 158 9.00 16.88 5.62
CA THR A 158 9.97 15.93 5.10
C THR A 158 9.41 14.51 5.12
N LEU A 159 9.52 13.79 4.01
CA LEU A 159 9.20 12.36 3.87
C LEU A 159 10.49 11.56 3.77
N LEU A 160 10.72 10.62 4.69
CA LEU A 160 11.85 9.69 4.64
C LEU A 160 11.40 8.33 4.09
N ILE A 161 12.03 7.89 3.00
CA ILE A 161 11.82 6.58 2.40
C ILE A 161 12.96 5.64 2.79
N VAL A 162 12.66 4.58 3.54
CA VAL A 162 13.64 3.52 3.83
C VAL A 162 13.47 2.39 2.81
N GLY A 163 14.43 2.26 1.91
CA GLY A 163 14.37 1.33 0.78
C GLY A 163 13.96 2.03 -0.52
N ALA A 164 14.96 2.46 -1.30
CA ALA A 164 14.79 3.09 -2.61
C ALA A 164 14.50 2.09 -3.75
N GLY A 165 13.56 1.18 -3.52
CA GLY A 165 13.02 0.29 -4.55
C GLY A 165 11.84 0.91 -5.30
N ARG A 166 11.25 0.15 -6.21
CA ARG A 166 10.08 0.55 -7.03
C ARG A 166 8.93 1.15 -6.20
N ILE A 167 8.55 0.48 -5.11
CA ILE A 167 7.47 0.96 -4.22
C ILE A 167 7.87 2.27 -3.55
N GLY A 168 9.08 2.33 -2.97
CA GLY A 168 9.58 3.55 -2.33
C GLY A 168 9.62 4.74 -3.29
N PHE A 169 10.01 4.49 -4.55
CA PHE A 169 10.04 5.52 -5.60
C PHE A 169 8.62 6.00 -5.93
N ALA A 170 7.69 5.07 -6.18
CA ALA A 170 6.29 5.40 -6.45
C ALA A 170 5.63 6.16 -5.27
N THR A 171 5.99 5.84 -4.02
CA THR A 171 5.58 6.59 -2.83
C THR A 171 6.19 7.99 -2.80
N ALA A 172 7.49 8.13 -3.11
CA ALA A 172 8.16 9.43 -3.17
C ALA A 172 7.55 10.35 -4.23
N MET A 173 7.23 9.84 -5.42
CA MET A 173 6.66 10.64 -6.50
C MET A 173 5.33 11.32 -6.14
N ARG A 174 4.48 10.64 -5.37
CA ARG A 174 3.21 11.20 -4.89
C ARG A 174 3.40 12.38 -3.92
N SER A 175 4.57 12.50 -3.29
CA SER A 175 4.88 13.59 -2.36
C SER A 175 5.05 14.95 -3.03
N ILE A 176 5.29 14.97 -4.35
CA ILE A 176 5.47 16.19 -5.14
C ILE A 176 4.22 17.08 -5.04
N GLY A 177 3.03 16.47 -5.09
CA GLY A 177 1.75 17.20 -4.96
C GLY A 177 1.55 17.87 -3.59
N TRP A 178 2.33 17.48 -2.59
CA TRP A 178 2.29 18.03 -1.23
C TRP A 178 3.47 18.99 -0.96
N GLY A 179 4.31 19.26 -1.96
CA GLY A 179 5.51 20.08 -1.79
C GLY A 179 6.46 19.55 -0.71
N MET A 180 6.42 18.25 -0.43
CA MET A 180 7.25 17.65 0.62
C MET A 180 8.71 17.54 0.16
N ARG A 181 9.64 17.60 1.12
CA ARG A 181 11.05 17.27 0.88
C ARG A 181 11.25 15.77 1.07
N VAL A 182 11.71 15.07 0.03
CA VAL A 182 11.99 13.64 0.13
C VAL A 182 13.44 13.37 0.49
N GLN A 183 13.64 12.46 1.45
CA GLN A 183 14.92 11.84 1.77
C GLN A 183 14.78 10.33 1.59
N TYR A 184 15.89 9.63 1.32
CA TYR A 184 15.87 8.18 1.21
C TYR A 184 17.09 7.51 1.85
N VAL A 185 16.93 6.25 2.22
CA VAL A 185 18.01 5.36 2.68
C VAL A 185 18.06 4.13 1.78
N ALA A 186 19.25 3.83 1.26
CA ALA A 186 19.51 2.66 0.41
C ALA A 186 20.98 2.23 0.51
N ARG A 187 21.29 1.01 0.04
CA ARG A 187 22.66 0.46 0.03
C ARG A 187 23.57 1.11 -1.02
N SER A 188 22.97 1.60 -2.09
CA SER A 188 23.63 2.28 -3.21
C SER A 188 22.87 3.57 -3.52
N ARG A 189 23.50 4.46 -4.29
CA ARG A 189 22.87 5.70 -4.72
C ARG A 189 21.77 5.45 -5.76
N HIS A 190 20.67 6.19 -5.66
CA HIS A 190 19.50 6.09 -6.53
C HIS A 190 19.22 7.44 -7.19
N TRP A 191 19.71 7.61 -8.42
CA TRP A 191 19.62 8.86 -9.18
C TRP A 191 18.19 9.24 -9.53
N ASP A 192 17.34 8.26 -9.77
CA ASP A 192 15.90 8.42 -9.95
C ASP A 192 15.26 9.16 -8.77
N PHE A 193 15.59 8.78 -7.53
CA PHE A 193 15.12 9.50 -6.34
C PHE A 193 15.62 10.93 -6.25
N GLU A 194 16.90 11.14 -6.56
CA GLU A 194 17.55 12.45 -6.43
C GLU A 194 17.08 13.44 -7.50
N LEU A 195 16.75 12.97 -8.70
CA LEU A 195 16.30 13.82 -9.80
C LEU A 195 14.79 14.07 -9.77
N ALA A 196 13.99 13.09 -9.35
CA ALA A 196 12.54 13.15 -9.50
C ALA A 196 11.82 13.84 -8.32
N ALA A 197 12.33 13.69 -7.10
CA ALA A 197 11.70 14.23 -5.90
C ALA A 197 12.23 15.62 -5.46
N GLY A 198 12.88 16.34 -6.37
CA GLY A 198 13.45 17.66 -6.11
C GLY A 198 14.85 17.68 -5.49
N GLY A 199 15.46 16.50 -5.27
CA GLY A 199 16.84 16.32 -4.81
C GLY A 199 17.17 16.95 -3.45
N PRO A 200 18.20 16.46 -2.73
CA PRO A 200 18.72 17.24 -1.63
C PRO A 200 19.26 18.56 -2.20
N ALA A 201 18.76 19.71 -1.71
CA ALA A 201 19.51 20.94 -1.80
C ALA A 201 20.93 20.62 -1.30
N GLY A 202 21.91 20.82 -2.18
CA GLY A 202 23.24 20.26 -2.06
C GLY A 202 23.87 20.47 -0.69
N ASP A 203 24.69 19.48 -0.34
CA ASP A 203 25.67 19.50 0.73
C ASP A 203 26.39 20.87 0.79
N ALA A 204 26.02 21.70 1.76
CA ALA A 204 26.72 22.93 2.10
C ALA A 204 27.27 22.76 3.52
N GLY A 205 28.48 22.22 3.63
CA GLY A 205 29.13 22.05 4.92
C GLY A 205 30.54 21.48 4.97
N GLY A 206 31.26 21.38 3.85
CA GLY A 206 32.70 21.10 3.84
C GLY A 206 33.47 22.28 3.27
N GLY A 207 33.92 23.21 4.12
CA GLY A 207 34.71 24.37 3.69
C GLY A 207 35.02 25.34 4.81
N ALA A 208 36.29 25.38 5.20
CA ALA A 208 36.83 26.24 6.23
C ALA A 208 36.77 27.75 5.89
N GLY A 209 36.64 28.57 6.93
CA GLY A 209 37.26 29.91 7.00
C GLY A 209 36.37 31.11 6.69
N GLY A 210 36.24 32.01 7.68
CA GLY A 210 35.83 33.40 7.44
C GLY A 210 34.79 33.90 8.42
N GLY A 211 35.23 34.36 9.59
CA GLY A 211 34.35 34.90 10.62
C GLY A 211 33.60 36.16 10.19
N ARG A 212 32.47 36.40 10.87
CA ARG A 212 32.08 37.73 11.35
C ARG A 212 31.02 37.59 12.45
N ARG A 213 31.25 38.39 13.49
CA ARG A 213 30.47 38.58 14.72
C ARG A 213 29.11 39.21 14.41
N GLY A 214 28.13 38.93 15.26
CA GLY A 214 26.84 39.64 15.30
C GLY A 214 25.81 38.90 16.14
N GLU A 215 25.72 39.29 17.40
CA GLU A 215 24.91 38.75 18.50
C GLU A 215 23.39 39.14 18.40
N PRO A 216 22.49 38.82 19.36
CA PRO A 216 21.30 38.01 19.07
C PRO A 216 19.94 38.66 19.45
N ALA A 217 18.88 37.87 19.24
CA ALA A 217 17.62 37.78 19.99
C ALA A 217 16.67 38.99 20.07
N HIS A 218 15.39 38.74 19.77
CA HIS A 218 14.29 39.35 20.50
C HIS A 218 13.27 38.28 20.91
N ALA A 219 13.30 37.96 22.19
CA ALA A 219 12.21 37.38 22.96
C ALA A 219 11.66 38.48 23.89
N ALA A 220 10.34 38.61 23.92
CA ALA A 220 9.52 39.26 24.95
C ALA A 220 8.11 38.69 24.68
N ASP A 221 7.49 37.84 25.49
CA ASP A 221 7.13 37.88 26.91
C ASP A 221 6.37 39.14 27.35
N ARG A 222 5.26 38.85 28.06
CA ARG A 222 4.29 39.70 28.79
C ARG A 222 3.13 40.26 27.94
N GLY A 223 1.87 40.15 28.37
CA GLY A 223 1.35 39.69 29.65
C GLY A 223 -0.19 39.63 29.62
N ASP A 224 -0.71 38.94 30.64
CA ASP A 224 -2.11 39.01 31.09
C ASP A 224 -2.59 40.46 31.23
N ASP A 225 -3.80 40.72 30.76
CA ASP A 225 -4.78 41.54 31.49
C ASP A 225 -6.16 41.39 30.84
N ALA A 226 -7.07 40.73 31.56
CA ALA A 226 -8.50 40.77 31.31
C ALA A 226 -9.11 42.00 32.00
N PRO A 227 -10.20 42.56 31.44
CA PRO A 227 -11.27 43.03 32.32
C PRO A 227 -12.65 42.48 31.95
N ASP A 228 -13.44 42.36 33.01
CA ASP A 228 -14.79 41.84 33.15
C ASP A 228 -15.86 42.79 32.56
N ARG A 229 -16.87 42.19 31.90
CA ARG A 229 -18.28 42.61 31.69
C ARG A 229 -18.66 44.03 31.25
N ALA A 230 -19.44 44.13 30.17
CA ALA A 230 -20.91 44.31 30.24
C ALA A 230 -21.55 44.60 28.85
N GLY A 231 -22.69 43.94 28.59
CA GLY A 231 -23.90 44.48 27.93
C GLY A 231 -23.82 45.03 26.50
N GLY A 232 -24.48 44.36 25.56
CA GLY A 232 -24.85 44.95 24.27
C GLY A 232 -25.66 43.99 23.39
N ALA A 233 -26.98 44.08 23.46
CA ALA A 233 -27.88 43.51 22.47
C ALA A 233 -27.74 44.26 21.14
N GLY A 234 -27.71 43.54 20.02
CA GLY A 234 -27.64 44.15 18.69
C GLY A 234 -27.66 43.10 17.57
N ASP A 235 -28.87 42.88 17.05
CA ASP A 235 -29.21 42.68 15.64
C ASP A 235 -28.63 41.46 14.88
N HIS A 236 -29.51 40.45 14.76
CA HIS A 236 -29.42 39.35 13.81
C HIS A 236 -29.56 39.86 12.36
N GLU A 237 -28.44 39.92 11.63
CA GLU A 237 -28.45 39.99 10.17
C GLU A 237 -28.27 38.58 9.60
N ALA A 238 -29.30 38.10 8.92
CA ALA A 238 -29.38 36.75 8.37
C ALA A 238 -28.40 36.55 7.20
N GLN A 239 -27.29 35.85 7.48
CA GLN A 239 -26.41 35.32 6.44
C GLN A 239 -27.16 34.23 5.66
N ARG A 240 -27.48 34.50 4.39
CA ARG A 240 -28.17 33.55 3.51
C ARG A 240 -27.25 32.36 3.15
N ASP A 241 -27.79 31.16 3.30
CA ASP A 241 -27.14 29.87 2.98
C ASP A 241 -26.96 29.70 1.45
N PRO A 242 -25.73 29.50 0.93
CA PRO A 242 -25.47 29.34 -0.49
C PRO A 242 -25.83 27.97 -1.09
N TYR A 243 -26.39 27.02 -0.30
CA TYR A 243 -26.64 25.64 -0.76
C TYR A 243 -28.11 25.27 -1.02
N GLN A 244 -29.04 26.23 -1.02
CA GLN A 244 -30.39 25.94 -1.50
C GLN A 244 -30.46 25.97 -3.03
N HIS A 245 -30.07 24.87 -3.68
CA HIS A 245 -30.74 24.34 -4.88
C HIS A 245 -30.08 23.03 -5.34
N VAL A 246 -30.68 21.89 -4.98
CA VAL A 246 -30.52 20.64 -5.72
C VAL A 246 -31.93 20.06 -5.93
N PRO A 247 -32.46 20.00 -7.17
CA PRO A 247 -33.73 19.33 -7.43
C PRO A 247 -33.55 17.81 -7.33
N GLY A 248 -34.38 17.14 -6.52
CA GLY A 248 -34.45 15.68 -6.45
C GLY A 248 -35.11 15.06 -7.69
N PRO A 249 -34.86 13.77 -7.99
CA PRO A 249 -35.44 13.11 -9.15
C PRO A 249 -36.94 12.86 -8.96
N GLY A 250 -37.75 13.36 -9.90
CA GLY A 250 -39.20 13.23 -9.92
C GLY A 250 -39.66 11.78 -10.11
N GLY A 251 -40.43 11.27 -9.15
CA GLY A 251 -41.13 10.00 -9.25
C GLY A 251 -42.42 10.15 -10.07
N GLY A 252 -42.45 9.56 -11.26
CA GLY A 252 -43.67 9.40 -12.04
C GLY A 252 -44.51 8.24 -11.51
N ARG A 253 -45.70 8.54 -10.98
CA ARG A 253 -46.82 7.60 -10.85
C ARG A 253 -47.95 8.13 -11.72
N GLY A 254 -48.25 7.46 -12.82
CA GLY A 254 -49.46 7.64 -13.61
C GLY A 254 -50.36 6.42 -13.40
N GLY A 255 -51.49 6.62 -12.74
CA GLY A 255 -52.57 5.64 -12.58
C GLY A 255 -53.60 5.79 -13.69
N SER A 256 -54.27 4.66 -13.95
CA SER A 256 -55.51 4.49 -14.70
C SER A 256 -56.66 5.34 -14.15
N ASP A 257 -57.32 6.12 -15.02
CA ASP A 257 -58.69 5.92 -15.50
C ASP A 257 -59.02 6.96 -16.58
#